data_AF-A0A420Z986-F1
#
_entry.id   AF-A0A420Z986-F1
#
_cell.length_a   1.000
_cell.length_b   1.000
_cell.length_c   1.000
_cell.angle_alpha   90.00
_cell.angle_beta   90.00
_cell.angle_gamma   90.00
#
_symmetry.space_group_name_H-M   'P 1'
#
loop_
_entity.id
_entity.type
_entity.pdbx_description
1 polymer ?
#
loop_
_entity_poly.entity_id
_entity_poly.type
_entity_poly.pdbx_seq_one_letter_code
_entity_poly.pdbx_strand_id
1 'polypeptide(L)' 'MASPAEIWRSRHQRYRLIGEVCEGCGAKIFPPRDVCPSCGSTKTGYEIIRRKIDVKIDRKN' A
#
# COMPACT_ATOMS: atom_id res chain seq x y z
N MET A 1 -5.64 -7.13 19.89
CA MET A 1 -6.66 -6.97 18.84
C MET A 1 -6.88 -5.48 18.61
N ALA A 2 -7.12 -5.03 17.37
CA ALA A 2 -7.34 -3.60 17.10
C ALA A 2 -8.64 -3.11 17.77
N SER A 3 -8.58 -1.97 18.45
CA SER A 3 -9.73 -1.33 19.08
C SER A 3 -10.76 -0.83 18.04
N PRO A 4 -12.03 -0.62 18.44
CA PRO A 4 -13.05 -0.06 17.56
C PRO A 4 -12.63 1.27 16.92
N ALA A 5 -11.91 2.11 17.66
CA ALA A 5 -11.42 3.40 17.18
C ALA A 5 -10.32 3.26 16.10
N GLU A 6 -9.42 2.27 16.24
CA GLU A 6 -8.41 1.98 15.21
C GLU A 6 -9.01 1.48 13.91
N ILE A 7 -10.03 0.61 14.01
CA ILE A 7 -10.78 0.10 12.86
C ILE A 7 -11.47 1.26 12.14
N TRP A 8 -12.13 2.16 12.89
CA TRP A 8 -12.84 3.30 12.31
C TRP A 8 -11.90 4.25 11.55
N ARG A 9 -10.77 4.62 12.15
CA ARG A 9 -9.76 5.49 11.49
C ARG A 9 -9.19 4.85 10.22
N SER A 10 -8.97 3.53 10.24
CA SER A 10 -8.38 2.80 9.11
C SER A 10 -9.39 2.33 8.06
N ARG A 11 -10.70 2.56 8.28
CA ARG A 11 -11.77 1.99 7.45
C ARG A 11 -11.68 2.46 5.99
N HIS A 12 -11.44 3.75 5.79
CA HIS A 12 -11.41 4.36 4.46
C HIS A 12 -10.31 3.76 3.58
N GLN A 13 -9.08 3.70 4.12
CA GLN A 13 -7.92 3.16 3.42
C GLN A 13 -8.04 1.66 3.12
N ARG A 14 -8.55 0.87 4.08
CA ARG A 14 -8.69 -0.58 3.91
C ARG A 14 -9.75 -0.96 2.89
N TYR A 15 -10.95 -0.36 2.97
CA TYR A 15 -12.05 -0.72 2.08
C TYR A 15 -11.86 -0.25 0.65
N ARG A 16 -11.09 0.81 0.45
CA ARG A 16 -10.78 1.33 -0.89
C ARG A 16 -9.45 0.83 -1.43
N LEU A 17 -8.71 0.00 -0.66
CA LEU A 17 -7.35 -0.43 -0.96
C LEU A 17 -6.50 0.77 -1.40
N ILE A 18 -6.44 1.76 -0.51
CA ILE A 18 -5.63 2.95 -0.73
C ILE A 18 -4.25 2.63 -0.16
N GLY A 19 -3.23 2.77 -1.00
CA GLY A 19 -1.85 2.55 -0.66
C GLY A 19 -0.97 3.61 -1.31
N GLU A 20 0.31 3.34 -1.39
CA GLU A 20 1.28 4.21 -2.03
C GLU A 20 2.14 3.41 -3.01
N VAL A 21 2.66 4.07 -4.04
CA VAL A 21 3.72 3.51 -4.88
C VAL A 21 5.01 4.23 -4.55
N CYS A 22 6.05 3.49 -4.21
CA CYS A 22 7.36 4.07 -3.95
C CYS A 22 7.99 4.55 -5.26
N GLU A 23 8.38 5.82 -5.32
CA GLU A 23 9.07 6.37 -6.49
C GLU A 23 10.51 5.83 -6.63
N GLY A 24 11.10 5.35 -5.54
CA GLY A 24 12.47 4.83 -5.53
C GLY A 24 12.62 3.41 -6.10
N CYS A 25 11.65 2.53 -5.85
CA CYS A 25 11.72 1.13 -6.28
C CYS A 25 10.47 0.62 -7.01
N GLY A 26 9.43 1.43 -7.16
CA GLY A 26 8.15 1.04 -7.76
C GLY A 26 7.31 0.10 -6.92
N ALA A 27 7.71 -0.20 -5.67
CA ALA A 27 6.96 -1.10 -4.82
C ALA A 27 5.60 -0.51 -4.42
N LYS A 28 4.55 -1.32 -4.51
CA LYS A 28 3.22 -1.00 -3.99
C LYS A 28 3.19 -1.25 -2.50
N ILE A 29 2.88 -0.22 -1.72
CA ILE A 29 2.92 -0.21 -0.26
C ILE A 29 1.49 -0.13 0.25
N PHE A 30 1.12 -1.10 1.08
CA PHE A 30 -0.13 -1.09 1.83
C PHE A 30 0.11 -1.59 3.26
N PRO A 31 -0.43 -0.93 4.32
CA PRO A 31 -1.04 0.41 4.33
C PRO A 31 -0.02 1.53 3.97
N PRO A 32 -0.47 2.76 3.62
CA PRO A 32 0.39 3.92 3.33
C PRO A 32 1.26 4.30 4.53
N ARG A 33 2.53 4.64 4.30
CA ARG A 33 3.55 4.90 5.33
C ARG A 33 4.61 5.87 4.77
N ASP A 34 5.16 6.71 5.64
CA ASP A 34 6.19 7.70 5.25
C ASP A 34 7.51 7.08 4.75
N VAL A 35 7.78 5.82 5.11
CA VAL A 35 9.01 5.11 4.74
C VAL A 35 8.68 3.80 4.03
N CYS A 36 9.27 3.63 2.84
CA CYS A 36 9.14 2.41 2.07
C CYS A 36 9.81 1.22 2.81
N PRO A 37 9.07 0.12 3.08
CA PRO A 37 9.65 -1.06 3.73
C PRO A 37 10.60 -1.87 2.83
N SER A 38 10.55 -1.68 1.50
CA SER A 38 11.42 -2.41 0.57
C SER A 38 12.78 -1.75 0.38
N CYS A 39 12.85 -0.42 0.33
CA CYS A 39 14.09 0.30 -0.01
C CYS A 39 14.46 1.43 0.97
N GLY A 40 13.62 1.75 1.95
CA GLY A 40 13.88 2.82 2.92
C GLY A 40 13.72 4.25 2.38
N SER A 41 13.28 4.42 1.12
CA SER A 41 13.00 5.74 0.55
C SER A 41 11.80 6.41 1.24
N THR A 42 11.87 7.74 1.39
CA THR A 42 10.81 8.60 1.91
C THR A 42 9.92 9.21 0.82
N LYS A 43 10.22 8.92 -0.45
CA LYS A 43 9.43 9.40 -1.59
C LYS A 43 8.40 8.34 -1.99
N THR A 44 7.19 8.48 -1.46
CA THR A 44 6.03 7.63 -1.76
C THR A 44 4.88 8.50 -2.30
N GLY A 45 4.30 8.10 -3.43
CA GLY A 45 3.14 8.75 -4.02
C GLY A 45 1.84 8.08 -3.59
N TYR A 46 0.82 8.86 -3.21
CA TYR A 46 -0.49 8.35 -2.79
C TYR A 46 -1.34 7.94 -3.98
N GLU A 47 -1.70 6.65 -4.06
CA GLU A 47 -2.52 6.14 -5.15
C GLU A 47 -3.56 5.14 -4.65
N ILE A 48 -4.74 5.17 -5.25
CA ILE A 48 -5.69 4.08 -5.06
C ILE A 48 -5.12 2.89 -5.85
N ILE A 49 -4.65 1.83 -5.16
CA ILE A 49 -4.18 0.60 -5.80
C ILE A 49 -5.36 -0.23 -6.30
N ARG A 50 -6.25 0.41 -7.08
CA ARG A 50 -7.38 -0.20 -7.77
C ARG A 50 -6.89 -0.84 -9.05
N ARG A 51 -6.35 -2.05 -8.95
CA ARG A 51 -6.31 -2.96 -10.10
C ARG A 51 -6.14 -4.41 -9.64
N LYS A 52 -7.10 -5.24 -10.05
CA LYS A 52 -7.12 -6.72 -10.09
C LYS A 52 -5.81 -7.36 -9.64
N ILE A 53 -5.84 -8.04 -8.48
CA ILE A 53 -4.94 -9.15 -8.09
C ILE A 53 -3.62 -9.16 -8.88
N ASP A 54 -2.65 -8.33 -8.49
CA ASP A 54 -1.24 -8.54 -8.84
C ASP A 54 -0.49 -9.15 -7.66
N VAL A 55 -1.09 -10.15 -7.03
CA VAL A 55 -0.32 -11.16 -6.31
C VAL A 55 -0.10 -12.27 -7.34
N LYS A 56 1.01 -12.19 -8.09
CA LYS A 56 1.54 -13.22 -9.02
C LYS A 56 0.98 -13.30 -10.45
N ILE A 57 1.21 -12.28 -11.28
CA ILE A 57 1.51 -12.48 -12.71
C ILE A 57 2.80 -11.71 -13.04
N ASP A 58 3.84 -11.92 -12.24
CA ASP A 58 5.20 -11.89 -12.80
C ASP A 58 5.32 -13.24 -13.54
N ARG A 59 4.98 -13.24 -14.83
CA ARG A 59 5.29 -14.32 -15.78
C ARG A 59 6.82 -14.42 -15.92
N LYS A 60 7.50 -14.91 -14.90
CA LYS A 60 8.81 -15.53 -15.01
C LYS A 60 8.65 -17.05 -14.90
N ASN A 61 7.87 -17.58 -15.84
CA ASN A 61 8.23 -18.71 -16.70
C ASN A 61 7.33 -18.66 -17.93
#